data_AF-A0A7J6NTN2-F1
#
_entry.id   AF-A0A7J6NTN2-F1
#
_cell.length_a   1.000
_cell.length_b   1.000
_cell.length_c   1.000
_cell.angle_alpha   90.00
_cell.angle_beta   90.00
_cell.angle_gamma   90.00
#
_symmetry.space_group_name_H-M   'P 1'
#
loop_
_entity.id
_entity.type
_entity.pdbx_description
1 polymer ?
#
loop_
_entity_poly.entity_id
_entity_poly.type
_entity_poly.pdbx_seq_one_letter_code
_entity_poly.pdbx_strand_id
1 'polypeptide(L)'
;MPRGKIVADEIIWRDPATGLNLVKEEAVPYLPTLAFDIGEAPHIVDIRIKPEHYIHSRDFRTCVLDIKPQRSGLLSLGHPFFRACSVKFDLEESIIYLSLQRQTSNPSAAPRLLRLTNANPVASGKKQKQVFVFHSGMVTNPIRILTAHLSVLFGFLQGEPITLPLRQLRVPLALDNQTLNFIVDSGSAARFAIYGPWYEGVYGVGSCSNLKTGCYFCPEHSPCDDVMRRRKIRVRFGSGEVYRYVMHSLTLNVGNKTIQGFRLGLVVGYTRTLDINFPICAYLGLSMGREDGLPTFLEELRRKNVISKLSYSIQADNGGNAYISGTLSLGDSHRNSASYVSFSGDLAFFGKEITVPMWPLRLLNYLGDLSRQRNVTGDTLRRHAPESAIVDTGDSSIVLPLSDFDRIIRVTKDAISRKMLAIDKPIWSNPLTGFNLVKEEAVPYLPTLAFDIGEAPHMVDIRIKPEHYTHSCQSGTCVIDIHPQQTGIVTLGHPIFRAYTVKFDLTDSRIYFSSLAEN
;
A
#
# COMPACT_ATOMS: atom_id res chain seq x y z
N MET A 1 36.38 34.60 -35.84
CA MET A 1 36.88 33.48 -35.01
C MET A 1 36.18 32.20 -35.47
N PRO A 2 36.91 31.11 -35.76
CA PRO A 2 36.31 29.89 -36.28
C PRO A 2 35.58 29.12 -35.19
N ARG A 3 34.35 28.67 -35.46
CA ARG A 3 33.59 27.76 -34.59
C ARG A 3 34.17 26.35 -34.74
N GLY A 4 35.14 25.99 -33.91
CA GLY A 4 35.58 24.61 -33.75
C GLY A 4 34.45 23.76 -33.16
N LYS A 5 34.19 22.59 -33.75
CA LYS A 5 33.37 21.55 -33.12
C LYS A 5 34.13 21.05 -31.88
N ILE A 6 33.63 21.37 -30.69
CA ILE A 6 34.12 20.75 -29.45
C ILE A 6 33.44 19.37 -29.36
N VAL A 7 34.23 18.30 -29.29
CA VAL A 7 33.75 16.93 -29.11
C VAL A 7 33.38 16.74 -27.64
N ALA A 8 32.19 16.19 -27.34
CA ALA A 8 31.64 16.09 -25.98
C ALA A 8 32.56 15.32 -25.00
N ASP A 9 33.38 14.39 -25.51
CA ASP A 9 34.25 13.52 -24.72
C ASP A 9 35.49 14.24 -24.12
N GLU A 10 35.75 15.50 -24.48
CA GLU A 10 36.86 16.30 -23.92
C GLU A 10 36.42 17.29 -22.82
N ILE A 11 35.11 17.38 -22.55
CA ILE A 11 34.53 18.42 -21.69
C ILE A 11 34.21 17.90 -20.29
N ILE A 12 33.69 16.67 -20.20
CA ILE A 12 33.27 16.04 -18.95
C ILE A 12 34.06 14.75 -18.79
N TRP A 13 34.79 14.60 -17.69
CA TRP A 13 35.49 13.36 -17.38
C TRP A 13 35.24 12.96 -15.94
N ARG A 14 35.32 11.66 -15.66
CA ARG A 14 35.18 11.13 -14.31
C ARG A 14 36.55 11.06 -13.67
N ASP A 15 36.75 11.77 -12.56
CA ASP A 15 37.96 11.66 -11.77
C ASP A 15 38.02 10.26 -11.12
N PRO A 16 39.01 9.42 -11.44
CA PRO A 16 39.10 8.07 -10.90
C PRO A 16 39.38 8.04 -9.39
N ALA A 17 39.94 9.10 -8.80
CA ALA A 17 40.23 9.16 -7.37
C ALA A 17 39.00 9.50 -6.52
N THR A 18 38.16 10.42 -6.99
CA THR A 18 36.98 10.88 -6.24
C THR A 18 35.67 10.28 -6.74
N GLY A 19 35.68 9.69 -7.93
CA GLY A 19 34.49 9.18 -8.62
C GLY A 19 33.54 10.27 -9.13
N LEU A 20 33.92 11.55 -9.03
CA LEU A 20 33.14 12.73 -9.41
C LEU A 20 33.27 13.03 -10.90
N ASN A 21 32.24 13.67 -11.48
CA ASN A 21 32.33 14.23 -12.83
C ASN A 21 32.92 15.64 -12.74
N LEU A 22 34.01 15.87 -13.47
CA LEU A 22 34.68 17.17 -13.58
C LEU A 22 34.36 17.79 -14.94
N VAL A 23 34.26 19.13 -14.96
CA VAL A 23 34.04 19.91 -16.18
C VAL A 23 35.10 21.00 -16.28
N LYS A 24 35.63 21.23 -17.50
CA LYS A 24 36.52 22.36 -17.77
C LYS A 24 35.77 23.67 -17.56
N GLU A 25 36.38 24.63 -16.88
CA GLU A 25 35.74 25.91 -16.54
C GLU A 25 35.26 26.68 -17.78
N GLU A 26 36.04 26.66 -18.86
CA GLU A 26 35.70 27.26 -20.16
C GLU A 26 34.46 26.65 -20.82
N ALA A 27 34.05 25.46 -20.41
CA ALA A 27 32.85 24.80 -20.92
C ALA A 27 31.56 25.16 -20.14
N VAL A 28 31.67 25.79 -18.97
CA VAL A 28 30.53 26.14 -18.12
C VAL A 28 29.45 26.98 -18.82
N PRO A 29 29.80 28.00 -19.64
CA PRO A 29 28.80 28.79 -20.37
C PRO A 29 28.00 27.99 -21.41
N TYR A 30 28.51 26.82 -21.81
CA TYR A 30 27.92 25.97 -22.84
C TYR A 30 27.10 24.81 -22.25
N LEU A 31 27.08 24.65 -20.93
CA LEU A 31 26.27 23.63 -20.27
C LEU A 31 24.78 24.00 -20.30
N PRO A 32 23.88 23.02 -20.42
CA PRO A 32 22.45 23.28 -20.48
C PRO A 32 21.93 23.85 -19.15
N THR A 33 21.00 24.80 -19.24
CA THR A 33 20.14 25.13 -18.09
C THR A 33 19.21 23.94 -17.86
N LEU A 34 19.19 23.42 -16.63
CA LEU A 34 18.29 22.34 -16.25
C LEU A 34 16.90 22.95 -16.00
N ALA A 35 15.86 22.38 -16.59
CA ALA A 35 14.47 22.81 -16.42
C ALA A 35 13.63 21.65 -15.90
N PHE A 36 12.82 21.91 -14.87
CA PHE A 36 11.94 20.93 -14.25
C PHE A 36 10.57 21.55 -14.00
N ASP A 37 9.52 20.83 -14.38
CA ASP A 37 8.15 21.15 -13.98
C ASP A 37 7.80 20.36 -12.71
N ILE A 38 7.50 21.07 -11.63
CA ILE A 38 7.07 20.45 -10.37
C ILE A 38 5.63 20.87 -10.05
N GLY A 39 4.75 19.89 -9.87
CA GLY A 39 3.35 20.08 -9.48
C GLY A 39 2.37 19.38 -10.41
N GLU A 40 1.08 19.43 -10.06
CA GLU A 40 -0.02 18.98 -10.92
C GLU A 40 -0.81 20.20 -11.41
N ALA A 41 -1.29 20.14 -12.65
CA ALA A 41 -2.08 21.23 -13.22
C ALA A 41 -3.30 21.58 -12.33
N PRO A 42 -3.63 22.88 -12.17
CA PRO A 42 -3.05 24.03 -12.85
C PRO A 42 -1.79 24.62 -12.19
N HIS A 43 -1.29 24.03 -11.10
CA HIS A 43 -0.23 24.60 -10.27
C HIS A 43 1.13 23.94 -10.58
N ILE A 44 1.62 24.16 -11.80
CA ILE A 44 2.97 23.74 -12.22
C ILE A 44 3.94 24.88 -11.97
N VAL A 45 5.04 24.58 -11.27
CA VAL A 45 6.17 25.49 -11.05
C VAL A 45 7.33 25.10 -11.98
N ASP A 46 7.70 25.98 -12.92
CA ASP A 46 8.89 25.84 -13.77
C ASP A 46 10.13 26.27 -12.97
N ILE A 47 10.99 25.31 -12.65
CA ILE A 47 12.27 25.55 -11.98
C ILE A 47 13.38 25.46 -13.02
N ARG A 48 14.13 26.55 -13.17
CA ARG A 48 15.31 26.62 -14.04
C ARG A 48 16.58 26.82 -13.21
N ILE A 49 17.49 25.88 -13.32
CA ILE A 49 18.80 25.93 -12.64
C ILE A 49 19.87 26.15 -13.70
N LYS A 50 20.52 27.32 -13.62
CA LYS A 50 21.64 27.64 -14.51
C LYS A 50 22.93 26.91 -14.08
N PRO A 51 23.86 26.66 -15.01
CA PRO A 51 25.13 25.97 -14.73
C PRO A 51 25.88 26.48 -13.50
N GLU A 52 25.96 27.80 -13.31
CA GLU A 52 26.64 28.42 -12.17
C GLU A 52 26.08 28.04 -10.78
N HIS A 53 24.89 27.42 -10.72
CA HIS A 53 24.24 27.04 -9.47
C HIS A 53 24.38 25.56 -9.09
N TYR A 54 24.82 24.69 -10.02
CA TYR A 54 25.05 23.26 -9.75
C TYR A 54 26.50 22.82 -10.01
N ILE A 55 27.38 23.80 -10.26
CA ILE A 55 28.80 23.61 -10.50
C ILE A 55 29.56 24.31 -9.38
N HIS A 56 30.41 23.57 -8.68
CA HIS A 56 31.22 24.11 -7.59
C HIS A 56 32.69 24.18 -8.00
N SER A 57 33.30 25.37 -7.92
CA SER A 57 34.74 25.53 -8.14
C SER A 57 35.51 25.06 -6.92
N ARG A 58 36.50 24.18 -7.14
CA ARG A 58 37.45 23.75 -6.09
C ARG A 58 38.83 24.39 -6.25
N ASP A 59 39.13 24.93 -7.44
CA ASP A 59 40.31 25.75 -7.76
C ASP A 59 40.15 26.33 -9.19
N PHE A 60 40.89 27.40 -9.52
CA PHE A 60 40.82 28.25 -10.74
C PHE A 60 40.98 27.55 -12.13
N ARG A 61 40.85 26.22 -12.21
CA ARG A 61 40.97 25.47 -13.47
C ARG A 61 39.97 24.32 -13.66
N THR A 62 39.25 23.90 -12.62
CA THR A 62 38.36 22.73 -12.69
C THR A 62 37.16 22.85 -11.78
N CYS A 63 35.98 22.54 -12.31
CA CYS A 63 34.73 22.58 -11.58
C CYS A 63 34.13 21.18 -11.38
N VAL A 64 33.47 20.97 -10.23
CA VAL A 64 32.80 19.71 -9.87
C VAL A 64 31.33 19.77 -10.27
N LEU A 65 30.86 18.77 -11.00
CA LEU A 65 29.46 18.56 -11.36
C LEU A 65 28.85 17.51 -10.42
N ASP A 66 28.05 17.94 -9.45
CA ASP A 66 27.36 17.03 -8.51
C ASP A 66 25.87 16.88 -8.88
N ILE A 67 25.59 15.91 -9.75
CA ILE A 67 24.23 15.48 -10.07
C ILE A 67 24.15 13.99 -9.78
N LYS A 68 23.49 13.61 -8.67
CA LYS A 68 23.21 12.21 -8.34
C LYS A 68 21.77 11.88 -8.71
N PRO A 69 21.53 10.96 -9.66
CA PRO A 69 20.19 10.42 -9.86
C PRO A 69 19.85 9.51 -8.67
N GLN A 70 18.81 9.86 -7.91
CA GLN A 70 18.14 8.92 -7.00
C GLN A 70 16.88 8.36 -7.67
N ARG A 71 16.58 7.08 -7.41
CA ARG A 71 15.40 6.39 -7.93
C ARG A 71 14.07 6.87 -7.30
N SER A 72 14.14 7.71 -6.27
CA SER A 72 13.02 8.51 -5.78
C SER A 72 13.26 9.97 -6.18
N GLY A 73 12.21 10.69 -6.60
CA GLY A 73 12.27 12.03 -7.21
C GLY A 73 12.77 13.19 -6.33
N LEU A 74 13.80 12.98 -5.50
CA LEU A 74 14.50 14.00 -4.72
C LEU A 74 15.86 14.28 -5.36
N LEU A 75 15.99 15.44 -6.00
CA LEU A 75 17.27 16.05 -6.35
C LEU A 75 17.96 16.55 -5.06
N SER A 76 19.14 16.02 -4.77
CA SER A 76 20.01 16.55 -3.72
C SER A 76 20.81 17.73 -4.27
N LEU A 77 20.40 18.97 -3.96
CA LEU A 77 21.25 20.15 -4.15
C LEU A 77 22.33 20.13 -3.05
N GLY A 78 23.51 19.61 -3.38
CA GLY A 78 24.62 19.50 -2.44
C GLY A 78 25.28 20.86 -2.20
N HIS A 79 24.95 21.53 -1.09
CA HIS A 79 25.85 22.54 -0.54
C HIS A 79 26.84 21.82 0.40
N PRO A 80 28.16 22.11 0.38
CA PRO A 80 29.17 21.34 1.12
C PRO A 80 29.02 21.31 2.65
N PHE A 81 28.06 22.05 3.22
CA PHE A 81 27.85 22.13 4.68
C PHE A 81 26.42 21.77 5.11
N PHE A 82 25.48 21.64 4.16
CA PHE A 82 24.06 21.44 4.45
C PHE A 82 23.42 20.47 3.46
N ARG A 83 22.63 19.54 3.98
CA ARG A 83 21.77 18.63 3.22
C ARG A 83 20.33 19.17 3.29
N ALA A 84 19.67 19.36 2.15
CA ALA A 84 18.24 19.62 2.14
C ALA A 84 17.49 18.36 2.59
N CYS A 85 16.66 18.48 3.63
CA CYS A 85 15.99 17.33 4.24
C CYS A 85 14.47 17.36 4.08
N SER A 86 13.86 18.53 3.88
CA SER A 86 12.46 18.62 3.51
C SER A 86 12.14 19.92 2.78
N VAL A 87 11.21 19.81 1.84
CA VAL A 87 10.58 20.96 1.15
C VAL A 87 9.10 20.93 1.53
N LYS A 88 8.59 22.03 2.08
CA LYS A 88 7.16 22.18 2.38
C LYS A 88 6.61 23.34 1.54
N PHE A 89 5.53 23.06 0.82
CA PHE A 89 4.78 24.05 0.05
C PHE A 89 3.57 24.51 0.86
N ASP A 90 3.41 25.82 0.95
CA ASP A 90 2.19 26.46 1.41
C ASP A 90 1.46 27.02 0.18
N LEU A 91 0.38 26.35 -0.20
CA LEU A 91 -0.38 26.66 -1.42
C LEU A 91 -1.27 27.90 -1.25
N GLU A 92 -1.64 28.27 -0.02
CA GLU A 92 -2.47 29.45 0.23
C GLU A 92 -1.63 30.72 0.16
N GLU A 93 -0.41 30.67 0.70
CA GLU A 93 0.50 31.83 0.75
C GLU A 93 1.51 31.88 -0.42
N SER A 94 1.55 30.85 -1.27
CA SER A 94 2.57 30.67 -2.32
C SER A 94 4.02 30.71 -1.78
N ILE A 95 4.24 30.15 -0.59
CA ILE A 95 5.56 30.14 0.08
C ILE A 95 6.17 28.74 0.03
N ILE A 96 7.45 28.68 -0.31
CA ILE A 96 8.26 27.46 -0.24
C ILE A 96 9.17 27.56 0.99
N TYR A 97 9.04 26.60 1.90
CA TYR A 97 9.91 26.45 3.05
C TYR A 97 10.93 25.34 2.77
N LEU A 98 12.21 25.69 2.86
CA LEU A 98 13.33 24.76 2.73
C LEU A 98 13.96 24.50 4.10
N SER A 99 13.93 23.26 4.55
CA SER A 99 14.64 22.83 5.77
C SER A 99 16.00 22.24 5.40
N LEU A 100 17.05 22.86 5.90
CA LEU A 100 18.43 22.44 5.70
C LEU A 100 18.98 21.78 6.97
N GLN A 101 19.38 20.52 6.88
CA GLN A 101 20.06 19.81 7.94
C GLN A 101 21.59 19.96 7.78
N ARG A 102 22.25 20.17 8.91
CA ARG A 102 23.69 20.34 9.02
C ARG A 102 24.45 19.04 8.74
N GLN A 103 25.52 19.08 7.94
CA GLN A 103 26.45 17.94 7.84
C GLN A 103 27.35 17.87 9.08
N THR A 104 27.60 16.65 9.57
CA THR A 104 28.35 16.35 10.79
C THR A 104 29.82 16.78 10.77
N SER A 105 30.36 17.14 9.61
CA SER A 105 31.78 17.50 9.40
C SER A 105 32.17 18.92 9.80
N ASN A 106 31.24 19.80 10.21
CA ASN A 106 31.59 21.17 10.65
C ASN A 106 30.70 21.69 11.82
N PRO A 107 31.14 21.49 13.10
CA PRO A 107 30.38 21.80 14.31
C PRO A 107 30.33 23.29 14.72
N SER A 108 30.85 24.22 13.91
CA SER A 108 30.75 25.69 14.13
C SER A 108 29.66 26.46 13.33
N ALA A 109 29.09 25.94 12.24
CA ALA A 109 28.03 26.59 11.46
C ALA A 109 26.61 26.59 12.12
N ALA A 110 25.98 27.77 12.25
CA ALA A 110 24.62 27.90 12.79
C ALA A 110 23.52 27.40 11.82
N PRO A 111 22.39 26.84 12.30
CA PRO A 111 21.25 26.49 11.44
C PRO A 111 20.67 27.72 10.74
N ARG A 112 20.20 27.56 9.50
CA ARG A 112 19.58 28.64 8.71
C ARG A 112 18.22 28.22 8.17
N LEU A 113 17.22 29.07 8.38
CA LEU A 113 15.92 28.96 7.71
C LEU A 113 15.93 29.91 6.50
N LEU A 114 15.71 29.38 5.31
CA LEU A 114 15.59 30.19 4.10
C LEU A 114 14.11 30.43 3.82
N ARG A 115 13.69 31.70 3.86
CA ARG A 115 12.36 32.13 3.45
C ARG A 115 12.46 32.65 2.02
N LEU A 116 11.75 32.01 1.09
CA LEU A 116 11.58 32.49 -0.27
C LEU A 116 10.26 33.27 -0.32
N THR A 117 10.34 34.58 -0.50
CA THR A 117 9.15 35.43 -0.67
C THR A 117 9.09 36.01 -2.08
N ASN A 118 7.89 36.10 -2.62
CA ASN A 118 7.61 36.77 -3.88
C ASN A 118 7.80 38.29 -3.68
N ALA A 119 8.61 38.94 -4.52
CA ALA A 119 8.77 40.39 -4.48
C ALA A 119 7.84 41.04 -5.51
N ASN A 120 6.91 41.85 -5.00
CA ASN A 120 5.89 42.71 -5.65
C ASN A 120 4.50 42.13 -5.95
N PRO A 121 3.42 42.78 -5.47
CA PRO A 121 2.07 42.61 -5.97
C PRO A 121 1.76 43.68 -7.02
N VAL A 122 1.56 43.32 -8.29
CA VAL A 122 0.79 44.18 -9.23
C VAL A 122 -0.04 43.32 -10.19
N ALA A 123 -1.27 43.76 -10.36
CA ALA A 123 -2.33 43.23 -11.19
C ALA A 123 -2.00 43.12 -12.70
N SER A 124 -2.83 42.30 -13.35
CA SER A 124 -3.03 42.12 -14.79
C SER A 124 -2.21 41.03 -15.48
N GLY A 125 -2.93 40.23 -16.27
CA GLY A 125 -2.48 38.99 -16.87
C GLY A 125 -1.43 39.17 -17.94
N LYS A 126 -0.30 38.49 -17.75
CA LYS A 126 0.59 37.89 -18.77
C LYS A 126 1.54 36.94 -18.03
N LYS A 127 1.96 35.85 -18.69
CA LYS A 127 2.81 34.79 -18.12
C LYS A 127 4.01 35.40 -17.37
N GLN A 128 4.06 35.17 -16.05
CA GLN A 128 5.12 35.67 -15.16
C GLN A 128 6.44 34.92 -15.39
N LYS A 129 7.53 35.67 -15.49
CA LYS A 129 8.87 35.19 -15.10
C LYS A 129 9.07 35.60 -13.64
N GLN A 130 9.22 34.62 -12.74
CA GLN A 130 9.49 34.87 -11.33
C GLN A 130 11.00 35.02 -11.11
N VAL A 131 11.39 36.06 -10.38
CA VAL A 131 12.77 36.29 -9.92
C VAL A 131 12.73 36.30 -8.40
N PHE A 132 13.45 35.39 -7.77
CA PHE A 132 13.53 35.30 -6.31
C PHE A 132 14.70 36.14 -5.79
N VAL A 133 14.44 36.96 -4.76
CA VAL A 133 15.46 37.77 -4.07
C VAL A 133 15.67 37.21 -2.67
N PHE A 134 16.92 37.01 -2.28
CA PHE A 134 17.30 36.49 -0.96
C PHE A 134 17.52 37.65 0.02
N HIS A 135 16.91 37.59 1.21
CA HIS A 135 17.23 38.50 2.32
C HIS A 135 17.77 37.70 3.52
N SER A 136 18.93 38.09 4.03
CA SER A 136 19.44 37.60 5.32
C SER A 136 19.08 38.61 6.42
N GLY A 137 18.05 38.30 7.21
CA GLY A 137 17.74 39.02 8.44
C GLY A 137 17.96 38.11 9.64
N MET A 138 18.83 38.51 10.58
CA MET A 138 18.84 37.92 11.91
C MET A 138 17.57 38.39 12.63
N VAL A 139 16.62 37.49 12.86
CA VAL A 139 15.46 37.78 13.72
C VAL A 139 15.52 36.84 14.91
N THR A 140 15.96 37.36 16.05
CA THR A 140 15.86 36.72 17.34
C THR A 140 14.42 36.87 17.86
N ASN A 141 13.69 35.75 17.95
CA ASN A 141 12.42 35.56 18.67
C ASN A 141 11.10 36.17 18.12
N PRO A 142 10.56 35.61 17.01
CA PRO A 142 9.09 35.53 16.81
C PRO A 142 8.58 34.09 16.58
N ILE A 143 9.48 33.11 16.42
CA ILE A 143 9.13 31.76 15.96
C ILE A 143 8.30 30.97 16.99
N ARG A 144 8.46 31.22 18.30
CA ARG A 144 7.73 30.44 19.33
C ARG A 144 6.23 30.73 19.40
N ILE A 145 5.79 31.96 19.14
CA ILE A 145 4.37 32.33 19.23
C ILE A 145 3.60 31.89 17.99
N LEU A 146 4.20 32.01 16.80
CA LEU A 146 3.57 31.54 15.55
C LEU A 146 3.46 30.01 15.51
N THR A 147 4.48 29.29 15.97
CA THR A 147 4.46 27.81 16.00
C THR A 147 3.44 27.27 17.00
N ALA A 148 3.22 27.95 18.13
CA ALA A 148 2.21 27.57 19.11
C ALA A 148 0.78 27.80 18.59
N HIS A 149 0.49 28.94 17.93
CA HIS A 149 -0.84 29.20 17.36
C HIS A 149 -1.14 28.32 16.14
N LEU A 150 -0.15 28.03 15.29
CA LEU A 150 -0.29 27.06 14.20
C LEU A 150 -0.52 25.63 14.72
N SER A 151 0.15 25.21 15.80
CA SER A 151 -0.09 23.87 16.37
C SER A 151 -1.49 23.72 16.97
N VAL A 152 -2.06 24.80 17.50
CA VAL A 152 -3.43 24.82 18.05
C VAL A 152 -4.48 24.85 16.93
N LEU A 153 -4.23 25.52 15.80
CA LEU A 153 -5.13 25.50 14.63
C LEU A 153 -5.09 24.17 13.86
N PHE A 154 -3.92 23.51 13.77
CA PHE A 154 -3.77 22.22 13.07
C PHE A 154 -4.02 21.00 13.97
N GLY A 155 -4.06 21.17 15.30
CA GLY A 155 -4.36 20.11 16.26
C GLY A 155 -5.81 19.62 16.23
N PHE A 156 -6.74 20.37 15.63
CA PHE A 156 -8.18 20.07 15.64
C PHE A 156 -8.71 19.38 14.37
N LEU A 157 -7.87 19.09 13.37
CA LEU A 157 -8.30 18.37 12.17
C LEU A 157 -7.80 16.91 12.14
N GLN A 158 -7.66 16.28 13.31
CA GLN A 158 -7.60 14.81 13.35
C GLN A 158 -9.01 14.30 13.11
N GLY A 159 -9.36 14.10 11.84
CA GLY A 159 -10.60 13.43 11.46
C GLY A 159 -10.66 12.08 12.19
N GLU A 160 -11.72 11.86 12.96
CA GLU A 160 -11.95 10.61 13.67
C GLU A 160 -11.94 9.43 12.68
N PRO A 161 -11.36 8.28 13.06
CA PRO A 161 -11.38 7.11 12.20
C PRO A 161 -12.82 6.69 11.90
N ILE A 162 -13.10 6.40 10.64
CA ILE A 162 -14.40 5.85 10.27
C ILE A 162 -14.42 4.38 10.62
N THR A 163 -15.37 3.98 11.44
CA THR A 163 -15.53 2.60 11.87
C THR A 163 -16.76 1.99 11.19
N LEU A 164 -16.56 0.86 10.50
CA LEU A 164 -17.60 0.16 9.73
C LEU A 164 -17.74 -1.28 10.24
N PRO A 165 -18.98 -1.79 10.37
CA PRO A 165 -19.20 -3.19 10.70
C PRO A 165 -18.77 -4.07 9.53
N LEU A 166 -17.93 -5.05 9.82
CA LEU A 166 -17.49 -6.08 8.88
C LEU A 166 -18.28 -7.36 9.16
N ARG A 167 -19.05 -7.85 8.20
CA ARG A 167 -19.81 -9.10 8.33
C ARG A 167 -19.46 -10.04 7.21
N GLN A 168 -18.84 -11.17 7.52
CA GLN A 168 -18.37 -12.13 6.52
C GLN A 168 -17.56 -11.46 5.40
N LEU A 169 -16.57 -10.64 5.80
CA LEU A 169 -15.69 -9.84 4.95
C LEU A 169 -16.42 -8.76 4.12
N ARG A 170 -17.67 -8.46 4.45
CA ARG A 170 -18.46 -7.45 3.75
C ARG A 170 -18.70 -6.23 4.60
N VAL A 171 -18.55 -5.06 3.99
CA VAL A 171 -18.92 -3.78 4.60
C VAL A 171 -20.10 -3.16 3.86
N PRO A 172 -21.12 -2.68 4.57
CA PRO A 172 -22.21 -1.94 3.95
C PRO A 172 -21.75 -0.51 3.63
N LEU A 173 -21.95 -0.07 2.39
CA LEU A 173 -21.77 1.32 1.95
C LEU A 173 -23.03 1.79 1.26
N ALA A 174 -23.45 3.04 1.48
CA ALA A 174 -24.60 3.58 0.78
C ALA A 174 -24.17 4.45 -0.41
N LEU A 175 -24.65 4.09 -1.60
CA LEU A 175 -24.39 4.76 -2.87
C LEU A 175 -25.69 5.38 -3.39
N ASP A 176 -25.77 6.70 -3.47
CA ASP A 176 -27.01 7.42 -3.84
C ASP A 176 -28.24 6.88 -3.09
N ASN A 177 -28.10 6.72 -1.77
CA ASN A 177 -29.10 6.19 -0.85
C ASN A 177 -29.44 4.69 -1.01
N GLN A 178 -28.72 3.94 -1.85
CA GLN A 178 -28.81 2.47 -1.91
C GLN A 178 -27.69 1.82 -1.10
N THR A 179 -28.05 1.01 -0.10
CA THR A 179 -27.06 0.29 0.70
C THR A 179 -26.66 -1.01 0.01
N LEU A 180 -25.37 -1.15 -0.33
CA LEU A 180 -24.79 -2.34 -0.94
C LEU A 180 -23.68 -2.89 -0.05
N ASN A 181 -23.42 -4.18 -0.15
CA ASN A 181 -22.36 -4.84 0.60
C ASN A 181 -21.14 -5.04 -0.30
N PHE A 182 -19.97 -4.61 0.15
CA PHE A 182 -18.71 -4.74 -0.59
C PHE A 182 -17.79 -5.74 0.09
N ILE A 183 -17.22 -6.66 -0.67
CA ILE A 183 -16.12 -7.50 -0.19
C ILE A 183 -14.90 -6.63 0.03
N VAL A 184 -14.34 -6.67 1.24
CA VAL A 184 -13.11 -5.95 1.58
C VAL A 184 -11.91 -6.76 1.10
N ASP A 185 -11.10 -6.17 0.22
CA ASP A 185 -9.97 -6.85 -0.41
C ASP A 185 -8.70 -5.99 -0.25
N SER A 186 -7.73 -6.46 0.54
CA SER A 186 -6.44 -5.79 0.72
C SER A 186 -5.40 -6.14 -0.33
N GLY A 187 -5.60 -7.20 -1.12
CA GLY A 187 -4.77 -7.58 -2.25
C GLY A 187 -5.09 -6.82 -3.54
N SER A 188 -6.25 -6.15 -3.61
CA SER A 188 -6.69 -5.39 -4.78
C SER A 188 -6.94 -3.91 -4.48
N ALA A 189 -6.83 -3.06 -5.50
CA ALA A 189 -7.25 -1.66 -5.45
C ALA A 189 -8.60 -1.43 -6.14
N ALA A 190 -9.16 -2.49 -6.73
CA ALA A 190 -10.38 -2.40 -7.49
C ALA A 190 -11.57 -2.04 -6.58
N ARG A 191 -12.33 -1.03 -6.97
CA ARG A 191 -13.51 -0.56 -6.23
C ARG A 191 -14.70 -0.43 -7.17
N PHE A 192 -15.62 -1.37 -7.09
CA PHE A 192 -16.75 -1.39 -8.01
C PHE A 192 -18.00 -2.05 -7.43
N ALA A 193 -19.15 -1.57 -7.87
CA ALA A 193 -20.46 -2.18 -7.66
C ALA A 193 -20.96 -2.85 -8.94
N ILE A 194 -21.88 -3.79 -8.80
CA ILE A 194 -22.50 -4.46 -9.95
C ILE A 194 -23.57 -3.54 -10.53
N TYR A 195 -23.51 -3.25 -11.83
CA TYR A 195 -24.54 -2.44 -12.48
C TYR A 195 -25.80 -3.27 -12.69
N GLY A 196 -26.89 -2.91 -12.00
CA GLY A 196 -28.14 -3.67 -11.96
C GLY A 196 -28.72 -3.95 -13.35
N PRO A 197 -28.98 -2.93 -14.19
CA PRO A 197 -29.55 -3.13 -15.52
C PRO A 197 -28.73 -4.06 -16.42
N TRP A 198 -27.39 -4.02 -16.34
CA TRP A 198 -26.56 -4.97 -17.09
C TRP A 198 -26.68 -6.39 -16.52
N TYR A 199 -26.57 -6.54 -15.19
CA TYR A 199 -26.63 -7.85 -14.55
C TYR A 199 -27.98 -8.53 -14.78
N GLU A 200 -29.09 -7.81 -14.57
CA GLU A 200 -30.43 -8.31 -14.82
C GLU A 200 -30.70 -8.56 -16.31
N GLY A 201 -30.09 -7.79 -17.20
CA GLY A 201 -30.15 -8.05 -18.64
C GLY A 201 -29.47 -9.37 -19.06
N VAL A 202 -28.44 -9.81 -18.32
CA VAL A 202 -27.71 -11.06 -18.59
C VAL A 202 -28.32 -12.25 -17.86
N TYR A 203 -28.73 -12.07 -16.60
CA TYR A 203 -29.13 -13.17 -15.69
C TYR A 203 -30.64 -13.19 -15.39
N GLY A 204 -31.42 -12.26 -15.95
CA GLY A 204 -32.86 -12.13 -15.73
C GLY A 204 -33.23 -11.06 -14.68
N VAL A 205 -34.41 -10.45 -14.85
CA VAL A 205 -34.96 -9.45 -13.92
C VAL A 205 -35.13 -10.06 -12.53
N GLY A 206 -34.71 -9.33 -11.49
CA GLY A 206 -34.75 -9.78 -10.09
C GLY A 206 -33.53 -10.60 -9.67
N SER A 207 -32.64 -10.97 -10.59
CA SER A 207 -31.41 -11.73 -10.27
C SER A 207 -30.48 -10.98 -9.31
N CYS A 208 -30.56 -9.66 -9.25
CA CYS A 208 -29.81 -8.84 -8.30
C CYS A 208 -30.14 -9.16 -6.82
N SER A 209 -31.36 -9.62 -6.53
CA SER A 209 -31.75 -10.02 -5.16
C SER A 209 -31.03 -11.28 -4.67
N ASN A 210 -30.51 -12.10 -5.58
CA ASN A 210 -29.75 -13.32 -5.25
C ASN A 210 -28.28 -13.03 -4.91
N LEU A 211 -27.80 -11.81 -5.21
CA LEU A 211 -26.43 -11.40 -4.92
C LEU A 211 -26.31 -10.88 -3.49
N LYS A 212 -25.42 -11.49 -2.70
CA LYS A 212 -25.11 -11.02 -1.33
C LYS A 212 -24.58 -9.57 -1.30
N THR A 213 -23.95 -9.13 -2.38
CA THR A 213 -23.43 -7.76 -2.53
C THR A 213 -24.47 -6.77 -3.07
N GLY A 214 -25.59 -7.26 -3.61
CA GLY A 214 -26.58 -6.46 -4.30
C GLY A 214 -26.08 -5.89 -5.63
N CYS A 215 -26.93 -5.05 -6.22
CA CYS A 215 -26.65 -4.30 -7.44
C CYS A 215 -26.95 -2.81 -7.24
N TYR A 216 -26.19 -1.96 -7.92
CA TYR A 216 -26.45 -0.53 -7.99
C TYR A 216 -27.36 -0.21 -9.17
N PHE A 217 -28.42 0.56 -8.92
CA PHE A 217 -29.28 1.15 -9.94
C PHE A 217 -29.10 2.67 -9.93
N CYS A 218 -28.99 3.29 -11.11
CA CYS A 218 -28.85 4.75 -11.13
C CYS A 218 -30.17 5.41 -10.70
N PRO A 219 -30.13 6.46 -9.86
CA PRO A 219 -31.34 7.17 -9.45
C PRO A 219 -32.10 7.72 -10.65
N GLU A 220 -33.44 7.76 -10.57
CA GLU A 220 -34.29 8.25 -11.67
C GLU A 220 -33.98 9.70 -12.09
N HIS A 221 -33.58 10.54 -11.13
CA HIS A 221 -33.23 11.95 -11.36
C HIS A 221 -31.82 12.13 -11.95
N SER A 222 -31.02 11.06 -12.03
CA SER A 222 -29.68 11.05 -12.62
C SER A 222 -29.43 9.71 -13.32
N PRO A 223 -30.18 9.42 -14.41
CA PRO A 223 -30.06 8.16 -15.13
C PRO A 223 -28.68 8.05 -15.78
N CYS A 224 -28.25 6.82 -16.04
CA CYS A 224 -26.92 6.52 -16.51
C CYS A 224 -26.93 5.79 -17.86
N ASP A 225 -27.71 6.31 -18.81
CA ASP A 225 -27.98 5.74 -20.14
C ASP A 225 -26.73 5.61 -21.04
N ASP A 226 -25.62 6.22 -20.66
CA ASP A 226 -24.36 6.16 -21.38
C ASP A 226 -23.37 5.16 -20.77
N VAL A 227 -23.66 4.56 -19.61
CA VAL A 227 -22.76 3.61 -18.89
C VAL A 227 -22.22 2.51 -19.80
N MET A 228 -23.08 1.91 -20.63
CA MET A 228 -22.66 0.82 -21.53
C MET A 228 -21.75 1.27 -22.68
N ARG A 229 -21.79 2.57 -23.03
CA ARG A 229 -21.03 3.21 -24.12
C ARG A 229 -19.69 3.79 -23.65
N ARG A 230 -19.50 4.03 -22.35
CA ARG A 230 -18.25 4.55 -21.77
C ARG A 230 -17.07 3.58 -21.95
N ARG A 231 -15.85 4.11 -21.87
CA ARG A 231 -14.61 3.33 -21.87
C ARG A 231 -14.62 2.35 -20.69
N LYS A 232 -14.41 1.07 -20.98
CA LYS A 232 -14.37 -0.01 -20.00
C LYS A 232 -12.93 -0.23 -19.52
N ILE A 233 -12.77 -0.34 -18.20
CA ILE A 233 -11.55 -0.75 -17.52
C ILE A 233 -11.67 -2.25 -17.24
N ARG A 234 -10.54 -2.97 -17.32
CA ARG A 234 -10.49 -4.42 -17.08
C ARG A 234 -9.59 -4.71 -15.89
N VAL A 235 -10.12 -5.41 -14.90
CA VAL A 235 -9.35 -6.03 -13.82
C VAL A 235 -9.39 -7.55 -13.95
N ARG A 236 -8.30 -8.21 -13.61
CA ARG A 236 -8.20 -9.67 -13.55
C ARG A 236 -7.69 -10.06 -12.16
N PHE A 237 -8.45 -10.91 -11.47
CA PHE A 237 -8.05 -11.47 -10.18
C PHE A 237 -7.25 -12.76 -10.37
N GLY A 238 -6.47 -13.14 -9.34
CA GLY A 238 -5.69 -14.39 -9.33
C GLY A 238 -6.54 -15.65 -9.48
N SER A 239 -7.80 -15.59 -9.06
CA SER A 239 -8.85 -16.60 -9.26
C SER A 239 -9.25 -16.82 -10.73
N GLY A 240 -8.74 -16.01 -11.67
CA GLY A 240 -9.10 -16.04 -13.09
C GLY A 240 -10.35 -15.23 -13.44
N GLU A 241 -11.01 -14.64 -12.46
CA GLU A 241 -12.16 -13.75 -12.67
C GLU A 241 -11.71 -12.47 -13.37
N VAL A 242 -12.48 -12.05 -14.38
CA VAL A 242 -12.22 -10.83 -15.15
C VAL A 242 -13.45 -9.94 -15.11
N TYR A 243 -13.32 -8.79 -14.47
CA TYR A 243 -14.37 -7.77 -14.46
C TYR A 243 -14.05 -6.70 -15.49
N ARG A 244 -15.12 -6.20 -16.12
CA ARG A 244 -15.10 -5.00 -16.96
C ARG A 244 -16.04 -3.99 -16.32
N TYR A 245 -15.51 -2.84 -15.95
CA TYR A 245 -16.29 -1.80 -15.29
C TYR A 245 -16.06 -0.42 -15.93
N VAL A 246 -16.96 0.51 -15.68
CA VAL A 246 -16.83 1.92 -16.10
C VAL A 246 -16.86 2.81 -14.87
N MET A 247 -16.07 3.88 -14.86
CA MET A 247 -16.11 4.82 -13.74
C MET A 247 -17.41 5.63 -13.75
N HIS A 248 -17.99 5.78 -12.58
CA HIS A 248 -19.21 6.52 -12.33
C HIS A 248 -19.04 7.40 -11.10
N SER A 249 -19.62 8.60 -11.15
CA SER A 249 -19.56 9.59 -10.07
C SER A 249 -20.88 9.58 -9.33
N LEU A 250 -20.85 9.35 -8.03
CA LEU A 250 -22.02 9.17 -7.17
C LEU A 250 -21.85 9.85 -5.80
N THR A 251 -22.90 9.82 -4.99
CA THR A 251 -22.83 10.18 -3.58
C THR A 251 -22.55 8.94 -2.73
N LEU A 252 -21.42 8.93 -2.02
CA LEU A 252 -21.04 7.86 -1.09
C LEU A 252 -21.34 8.30 0.34
N ASN A 253 -22.11 7.49 1.08
CA ASN A 253 -22.18 7.58 2.53
C ASN A 253 -21.33 6.47 3.15
N VAL A 254 -20.37 6.86 4.00
CA VAL A 254 -19.42 5.97 4.68
C VAL A 254 -19.29 6.41 6.13
N GLY A 255 -19.71 5.56 7.07
CA GLY A 255 -19.89 5.94 8.47
C GLY A 255 -20.90 7.09 8.60
N ASN A 256 -20.51 8.17 9.26
CA ASN A 256 -21.31 9.40 9.40
C ASN A 256 -20.99 10.49 8.35
N LYS A 257 -20.24 10.14 7.30
CA LYS A 257 -19.77 11.08 6.28
C LYS A 257 -20.49 10.86 4.95
N THR A 258 -20.86 11.95 4.29
CA THR A 258 -21.43 11.98 2.94
C THR A 258 -20.45 12.65 2.00
N ILE A 259 -20.15 12.01 0.88
CA ILE A 259 -19.13 12.42 -0.08
C ILE A 259 -19.78 12.52 -1.46
N GLN A 260 -19.91 13.75 -1.96
CA GLN A 260 -20.42 13.99 -3.31
C GLN A 260 -19.32 13.83 -4.36
N GLY A 261 -19.73 13.32 -5.52
CA GLY A 261 -18.85 13.11 -6.66
C GLY A 261 -17.73 12.11 -6.37
N PHE A 262 -18.03 11.08 -5.57
CA PHE A 262 -17.13 9.96 -5.33
C PHE A 262 -17.14 9.04 -6.55
N ARG A 263 -15.96 8.64 -7.01
CA ARG A 263 -15.81 7.81 -8.21
C ARG A 263 -15.69 6.33 -7.85
N LEU A 264 -16.61 5.53 -8.37
CA LEU A 264 -16.67 4.07 -8.22
C LEU A 264 -16.84 3.41 -9.59
N GLY A 265 -16.29 2.21 -9.78
CA GLY A 265 -16.58 1.40 -10.95
C GLY A 265 -18.00 0.81 -10.92
N LEU A 266 -18.67 0.79 -12.07
CA LEU A 266 -19.90 0.01 -12.30
C LEU A 266 -19.57 -1.15 -13.23
N VAL A 267 -19.72 -2.39 -12.75
CA VAL A 267 -19.44 -3.61 -13.53
C VAL A 267 -20.48 -3.75 -14.63
N VAL A 268 -20.01 -3.78 -15.87
CA VAL A 268 -20.80 -3.90 -17.11
C VAL A 268 -20.37 -5.10 -17.95
N GLY A 269 -19.64 -6.03 -17.32
CA GLY A 269 -19.12 -7.21 -17.96
C GLY A 269 -18.37 -8.09 -16.97
N TYR A 270 -18.59 -9.39 -17.04
CA TYR A 270 -17.88 -10.39 -16.27
C TYR A 270 -17.53 -11.55 -17.18
N THR A 271 -16.32 -12.07 -17.03
CA THR A 271 -15.89 -13.29 -17.71
C THR A 271 -15.08 -14.10 -16.74
N ARG A 272 -15.25 -15.42 -16.85
CA ARG A 272 -14.59 -16.38 -15.99
C ARG A 272 -13.76 -17.33 -16.83
N THR A 273 -12.58 -17.70 -16.34
CA THR A 273 -11.70 -18.67 -17.01
C THR A 273 -11.72 -20.07 -16.39
N LEU A 274 -12.31 -20.24 -15.21
CA LEU A 274 -12.34 -21.51 -14.45
C LEU A 274 -13.77 -21.91 -14.07
N ASP A 275 -14.05 -23.21 -14.02
CA ASP A 275 -15.38 -23.82 -13.82
C ASP A 275 -15.81 -23.96 -12.34
N ILE A 276 -15.28 -23.13 -11.46
CA ILE A 276 -15.73 -23.07 -10.06
C ILE A 276 -17.10 -22.33 -10.05
N ASN A 277 -17.86 -22.22 -8.96
CA ASN A 277 -19.08 -21.38 -8.88
C ASN A 277 -18.88 -20.25 -7.86
N PHE A 278 -18.17 -19.19 -8.25
CA PHE A 278 -18.03 -17.97 -7.45
C PHE A 278 -19.03 -16.94 -7.95
N PRO A 279 -19.90 -16.40 -7.07
CA PRO A 279 -20.86 -15.39 -7.46
C PRO A 279 -20.13 -14.09 -7.80
N ILE A 280 -20.63 -13.35 -8.79
CA ILE A 280 -20.17 -11.99 -9.08
C ILE A 280 -20.38 -11.16 -7.80
N CYS A 281 -19.34 -10.44 -7.38
CA CYS A 281 -19.38 -9.63 -6.16
C CYS A 281 -18.98 -8.17 -6.44
N ALA A 282 -19.46 -7.26 -5.60
CA ALA A 282 -18.92 -5.91 -5.47
C ALA A 282 -17.66 -5.95 -4.57
N TYR A 283 -16.63 -5.21 -4.96
CA TYR A 283 -15.34 -5.18 -4.26
C TYR A 283 -15.00 -3.77 -3.78
N LEU A 284 -14.41 -3.70 -2.58
CA LEU A 284 -13.80 -2.53 -1.99
C LEU A 284 -12.30 -2.83 -1.78
N GLY A 285 -11.52 -2.54 -2.81
CA GLY A 285 -10.08 -2.66 -2.79
C GLY A 285 -9.43 -1.62 -1.88
N LEU A 286 -8.55 -2.07 -1.00
CA LEU A 286 -7.83 -1.25 -0.02
C LEU A 286 -6.33 -1.15 -0.28
N SER A 287 -5.80 -1.81 -1.31
CA SER A 287 -4.37 -1.71 -1.69
C SER A 287 -4.02 -0.36 -2.34
N MET A 288 -2.72 -0.10 -2.53
CA MET A 288 -2.18 1.15 -3.09
C MET A 288 -2.09 1.16 -4.63
N GLY A 289 -2.46 0.07 -5.30
CA GLY A 289 -2.36 -0.03 -6.76
C GLY A 289 -3.24 0.96 -7.52
N ARG A 290 -2.68 1.71 -8.48
CA ARG A 290 -3.49 2.63 -9.30
C ARG A 290 -3.91 1.93 -10.59
N GLU A 291 -5.12 1.37 -10.60
CA GLU A 291 -5.72 0.88 -11.84
C GLU A 291 -5.96 2.04 -12.81
N ASP A 292 -5.24 2.04 -13.93
CA ASP A 292 -5.32 3.04 -15.00
C ASP A 292 -5.15 4.50 -14.51
N GLY A 293 -4.30 4.71 -13.49
CA GLY A 293 -3.98 6.04 -12.94
C GLY A 293 -5.07 6.67 -12.08
N LEU A 294 -6.14 5.93 -11.77
CA LEU A 294 -7.20 6.40 -10.87
C LEU A 294 -6.72 6.36 -9.41
N PRO A 295 -7.16 7.32 -8.56
CA PRO A 295 -6.88 7.25 -7.14
C PRO A 295 -7.54 6.00 -6.54
N THR A 296 -6.91 5.41 -5.52
CA THR A 296 -7.51 4.30 -4.76
C THR A 296 -8.67 4.79 -3.89
N PHE A 297 -9.40 3.85 -3.27
CA PHE A 297 -10.49 4.18 -2.34
C PHE A 297 -10.01 5.12 -1.22
N LEU A 298 -8.93 4.77 -0.54
CA LEU A 298 -8.37 5.54 0.57
C LEU A 298 -7.80 6.88 0.12
N GLU A 299 -7.15 6.93 -1.05
CA GLU A 299 -6.67 8.19 -1.62
C GLU A 299 -7.81 9.16 -1.90
N GLU A 300 -8.95 8.67 -2.39
CA GLU A 300 -10.11 9.52 -2.64
C GLU A 300 -10.78 10.01 -1.36
N LEU A 301 -10.90 9.15 -0.34
CA LEU A 301 -11.35 9.59 1.00
C LEU A 301 -10.44 10.68 1.56
N ARG A 302 -9.12 10.51 1.45
CA ARG A 302 -8.15 11.51 1.91
C ARG A 302 -8.25 12.82 1.13
N ARG A 303 -8.34 12.77 -0.20
CA ARG A 303 -8.50 13.97 -1.06
C ARG A 303 -9.78 14.75 -0.75
N LYS A 304 -10.82 14.06 -0.28
CA LYS A 304 -12.09 14.65 0.15
C LYS A 304 -12.09 15.06 1.63
N ASN A 305 -10.94 15.04 2.31
CA ASN A 305 -10.77 15.34 3.74
C ASN A 305 -11.66 14.50 4.67
N VAL A 306 -11.98 13.27 4.25
CA VAL A 306 -12.82 12.34 5.02
C VAL A 306 -11.97 11.59 6.06
N ILE A 307 -10.74 11.25 5.68
CA ILE A 307 -9.75 10.63 6.54
C ILE A 307 -8.46 11.45 6.52
N SER A 308 -7.73 11.47 7.63
CA SER A 308 -6.48 12.22 7.76
C SER A 308 -5.25 11.44 7.28
N LYS A 309 -5.30 10.10 7.33
CA LYS A 309 -4.23 9.18 6.93
C LYS A 309 -4.70 8.15 5.92
N LEU A 310 -3.80 7.71 5.05
CA LEU A 310 -4.01 6.52 4.22
C LEU A 310 -3.73 5.28 5.09
N SER A 311 -4.69 4.92 5.93
CA SER A 311 -4.57 3.75 6.80
C SER A 311 -5.90 3.06 6.95
N TYR A 312 -5.85 1.78 7.28
CA TYR A 312 -7.01 1.00 7.71
C TYR A 312 -6.59 -0.10 8.67
N SER A 313 -7.53 -0.61 9.46
CA SER A 313 -7.33 -1.77 10.31
C SER A 313 -8.52 -2.70 10.27
N ILE A 314 -8.23 -3.99 10.40
CA ILE A 314 -9.23 -5.05 10.46
C ILE A 314 -9.05 -5.76 11.80
N GLN A 315 -10.11 -5.72 12.59
CA GLN A 315 -10.22 -6.43 13.85
C GLN A 315 -11.34 -7.45 13.68
N ALA A 316 -10.99 -8.75 13.70
CA ALA A 316 -11.99 -9.80 13.70
C ALA A 316 -12.66 -9.92 15.08
N ASP A 317 -13.95 -10.24 15.08
CA ASP A 317 -14.66 -10.75 16.24
C ASP A 317 -14.10 -12.14 16.57
N ASN A 318 -14.04 -12.48 17.86
CA ASN A 318 -13.73 -13.83 18.30
C ASN A 318 -14.86 -14.78 17.88
N GLY A 319 -14.72 -15.44 16.73
CA GLY A 319 -15.70 -16.40 16.24
C GLY A 319 -15.11 -17.31 15.17
N GLY A 320 -15.11 -18.63 15.42
CA GLY A 320 -14.55 -19.68 14.57
C GLY A 320 -15.29 -19.94 13.24
N ASN A 321 -15.88 -18.90 12.65
CA ASN A 321 -16.54 -19.00 11.35
C ASN A 321 -15.51 -18.92 10.21
N ALA A 322 -15.87 -19.51 9.07
CA ALA A 322 -15.08 -19.48 7.84
C ALA A 322 -14.70 -18.07 7.37
N TYR A 323 -15.49 -17.06 7.76
CA TYR A 323 -15.36 -15.70 7.26
C TYR A 323 -15.04 -14.73 8.38
N ILE A 324 -14.17 -13.77 8.09
CA ILE A 324 -13.85 -12.67 9.00
C ILE A 324 -15.11 -11.82 9.22
N SER A 325 -15.55 -11.68 10.46
CA SER A 325 -16.52 -10.65 10.87
C SER A 325 -15.87 -9.81 11.96
N GLY A 326 -16.33 -8.58 12.19
CA GLY A 326 -15.77 -7.66 13.16
C GLY A 326 -15.85 -6.23 12.69
N THR A 327 -14.72 -5.54 12.68
CA THR A 327 -14.67 -4.10 12.43
C THR A 327 -13.60 -3.74 11.40
N LEU A 328 -13.96 -2.89 10.44
CA LEU A 328 -13.03 -2.18 9.55
C LEU A 328 -12.95 -0.72 10.01
N SER A 329 -11.76 -0.26 10.39
CA SER A 329 -11.52 1.16 10.69
C SER A 329 -10.70 1.80 9.58
N LEU A 330 -11.06 3.00 9.15
CA LEU A 330 -10.42 3.76 8.07
C LEU A 330 -9.84 5.07 8.61
N GLY A 331 -8.63 5.42 8.20
CA GLY A 331 -7.96 6.66 8.61
C GLY A 331 -7.40 6.64 10.03
N ASP A 332 -7.29 5.46 10.65
CA ASP A 332 -6.89 5.33 12.04
C ASP A 332 -5.46 5.79 12.31
N SER A 333 -5.29 6.65 13.31
CA SER A 333 -4.01 7.15 13.81
C SER A 333 -3.49 6.25 14.92
N HIS A 334 -2.35 5.58 14.70
CA HIS A 334 -1.81 4.70 15.74
C HIS A 334 -1.14 5.50 16.87
N ARG A 335 -1.48 5.18 18.12
CA ARG A 335 -0.66 5.53 19.29
C ARG A 335 0.40 4.44 19.57
N ASN A 336 1.60 4.67 19.07
CA ASN A 336 2.96 4.28 19.52
C ASN A 336 3.29 2.98 20.31
N SER A 337 2.53 1.88 20.28
CA SER A 337 2.96 0.67 21.04
C SER A 337 2.86 -0.71 20.39
N ALA A 338 2.45 -0.85 19.12
CA ALA A 338 2.47 -2.16 18.46
C ALA A 338 3.76 -2.40 17.68
N SER A 339 4.22 -3.66 17.66
CA SER A 339 5.29 -4.12 16.77
C SER A 339 4.86 -3.94 15.32
N TYR A 340 5.76 -3.43 14.49
CA TYR A 340 5.49 -3.12 13.09
C TYR A 340 6.54 -3.69 12.15
N VAL A 341 6.14 -3.89 10.91
CA VAL A 341 7.03 -4.23 9.79
C VAL A 341 6.89 -3.16 8.71
N SER A 342 8.03 -2.68 8.20
CA SER A 342 8.07 -1.77 7.05
C SER A 342 7.98 -2.54 5.73
N PHE A 343 7.27 -2.02 4.74
CA PHE A 343 7.17 -2.63 3.40
C PHE A 343 8.56 -2.66 2.74
N SER A 344 8.90 -3.77 2.07
CA SER A 344 10.23 -3.96 1.44
C SER A 344 10.31 -3.48 -0.02
N GLY A 345 9.20 -3.01 -0.60
CA GLY A 345 9.13 -2.43 -1.94
C GLY A 345 7.77 -2.68 -2.61
N ASP A 346 7.58 -2.06 -3.78
CA ASP A 346 6.39 -2.19 -4.61
C ASP A 346 6.64 -3.27 -5.69
N LEU A 347 5.85 -4.34 -5.76
CA LEU A 347 5.87 -5.23 -6.93
C LEU A 347 4.98 -4.65 -8.03
N ALA A 348 5.57 -4.35 -9.19
CA ALA A 348 4.80 -4.13 -10.40
C ALA A 348 4.34 -5.49 -10.96
N PHE A 349 3.11 -5.92 -10.66
CA PHE A 349 2.53 -7.12 -11.26
C PHE A 349 2.05 -6.80 -12.70
N PHE A 350 2.64 -7.47 -13.70
CA PHE A 350 2.26 -7.37 -15.12
C PHE A 350 2.30 -5.96 -15.75
N GLY A 351 3.27 -5.12 -15.41
CA GLY A 351 3.44 -3.80 -16.05
C GLY A 351 2.34 -2.78 -15.68
N LYS A 352 1.51 -3.08 -14.68
CA LYS A 352 0.69 -2.11 -13.96
C LYS A 352 1.19 -2.06 -12.52
N GLU A 353 1.43 -0.87 -11.98
CA GLU A 353 1.84 -0.67 -10.59
C GLU A 353 0.68 -1.05 -9.66
N ILE A 354 0.56 -2.33 -9.33
CA ILE A 354 -0.27 -2.80 -8.22
C ILE A 354 0.65 -2.93 -7.02
N THR A 355 0.79 -1.85 -6.26
CA THR A 355 1.53 -1.85 -5.00
C THR A 355 0.71 -2.60 -3.95
N VAL A 356 0.93 -3.92 -3.87
CA VAL A 356 0.57 -4.72 -2.68
C VAL A 356 1.78 -4.68 -1.74
N PRO A 357 1.58 -4.36 -0.45
CA PRO A 357 2.69 -4.35 0.49
C PRO A 357 3.26 -5.77 0.62
N MET A 358 4.56 -5.89 0.40
CA MET A 358 5.28 -7.16 0.45
C MET A 358 6.43 -7.12 1.44
N TRP A 359 6.68 -8.27 2.05
CA TRP A 359 7.73 -8.45 3.04
C TRP A 359 8.51 -9.72 2.81
N PRO A 360 9.81 -9.73 3.13
CA PRO A 360 10.51 -10.97 3.37
C PRO A 360 9.82 -11.70 4.53
N LEU A 361 9.52 -12.95 4.27
CA LEU A 361 8.90 -13.90 5.16
C LEU A 361 9.87 -15.06 5.32
N ARG A 362 10.06 -15.46 6.57
CA ARG A 362 10.71 -16.73 6.88
C ARG A 362 9.76 -17.59 7.68
N LEU A 363 9.35 -18.71 7.09
CA LEU A 363 8.65 -19.76 7.82
C LEU A 363 9.65 -20.39 8.81
N LEU A 364 9.49 -20.07 10.09
CA LEU A 364 10.48 -20.39 11.11
C LEU A 364 10.40 -21.84 11.58
N ASN A 365 9.17 -22.33 11.79
CA ASN A 365 8.95 -23.65 12.34
C ASN A 365 7.45 -24.00 12.35
N TYR A 366 7.17 -25.30 12.18
CA TYR A 366 5.86 -25.91 12.44
C TYR A 366 6.02 -26.84 13.67
N LEU A 367 6.43 -26.28 14.81
CA LEU A 367 6.66 -27.09 16.01
C LEU A 367 5.32 -27.49 16.65
N GLY A 368 4.79 -28.62 16.23
CA GLY A 368 3.85 -29.40 17.05
C GLY A 368 4.61 -29.94 18.26
N ASP A 369 4.74 -29.15 19.33
CA ASP A 369 5.20 -29.58 20.65
C ASP A 369 6.50 -30.43 20.67
N LEU A 370 7.46 -30.12 19.80
CA LEU A 370 8.82 -30.67 19.85
C LEU A 370 9.75 -29.78 20.67
N SER A 371 9.25 -29.23 21.77
CA SER A 371 10.01 -28.57 22.84
C SER A 371 11.12 -29.48 23.44
N ARG A 372 11.19 -30.76 23.03
CA ARG A 372 12.25 -31.72 23.37
C ARG A 372 13.33 -31.98 22.30
N GLN A 373 13.24 -31.43 21.08
CA GLN A 373 14.35 -31.53 20.12
C GLN A 373 15.31 -30.34 20.25
N ARG A 374 16.01 -30.26 21.39
CA ARG A 374 17.10 -29.29 21.64
C ARG A 374 18.33 -29.45 20.74
N ASN A 375 18.38 -30.45 19.85
CA ASN A 375 19.58 -30.79 19.08
C ASN A 375 19.38 -30.85 17.55
N VAL A 376 18.28 -30.30 17.00
CA VAL A 376 18.30 -29.96 15.57
C VAL A 376 19.06 -28.65 15.46
N THR A 377 20.38 -28.76 15.28
CA THR A 377 21.28 -27.64 14.95
C THR A 377 20.58 -26.75 13.93
N GLY A 378 20.44 -25.46 14.25
CA GLY A 378 19.63 -24.45 13.54
C GLY A 378 20.08 -24.11 12.10
N ASP A 379 20.73 -25.05 11.42
CA ASP A 379 21.37 -24.89 10.12
C ASP A 379 20.55 -25.50 8.97
N THR A 380 19.64 -26.44 9.26
CA THR A 380 18.82 -27.12 8.23
C THR A 380 17.50 -26.42 7.87
N LEU A 381 17.08 -25.40 8.62
CA LEU A 381 15.88 -24.59 8.33
C LEU A 381 16.20 -23.17 7.82
N ARG A 382 17.48 -22.77 7.82
CA ARG A 382 17.93 -21.41 7.48
C ARG A 382 18.18 -21.15 5.98
N ARG A 383 17.98 -22.14 5.10
CA ARG A 383 18.46 -22.08 3.70
C ARG A 383 17.43 -21.77 2.62
N HIS A 384 16.18 -21.49 2.97
CA HIS A 384 15.26 -20.90 1.98
C HIS A 384 15.42 -19.38 2.02
N ALA A 385 15.68 -18.79 0.86
CA ALA A 385 15.70 -17.34 0.67
C ALA A 385 14.42 -16.74 1.26
N PRO A 386 14.43 -15.48 1.74
CA PRO A 386 13.21 -14.84 2.19
C PRO A 386 12.16 -14.93 1.10
N GLU A 387 11.08 -15.65 1.37
CA GLU A 387 9.93 -15.70 0.49
C GLU A 387 9.20 -14.37 0.63
N SER A 388 8.73 -13.79 -0.47
CA SER A 388 7.96 -12.56 -0.32
C SER A 388 6.53 -12.92 0.09
N ALA A 389 5.98 -12.24 1.09
CA ALA A 389 4.62 -12.46 1.54
C ALA A 389 3.73 -11.25 1.32
N ILE A 390 2.44 -11.51 1.08
CA ILE A 390 1.36 -10.52 1.08
C ILE A 390 0.35 -10.86 2.18
N VAL A 391 -0.30 -9.85 2.74
CA VAL A 391 -1.42 -10.02 3.68
C VAL A 391 -2.69 -9.60 2.97
N ASP A 392 -3.57 -10.56 2.71
CA ASP A 392 -4.67 -10.40 1.76
C ASP A 392 -6.01 -10.85 2.33
N THR A 393 -6.93 -9.92 2.57
CA THR A 393 -8.30 -10.29 2.95
C THR A 393 -9.09 -10.91 1.81
N GLY A 394 -8.72 -10.68 0.55
CA GLY A 394 -9.33 -11.31 -0.62
C GLY A 394 -9.10 -12.82 -0.66
N ASP A 395 -8.06 -13.32 0.01
CA ASP A 395 -7.75 -14.74 0.09
C ASP A 395 -8.31 -15.36 1.39
N SER A 396 -9.11 -16.42 1.26
CA SER A 396 -9.67 -17.11 2.41
C SER A 396 -8.68 -18.03 3.13
N SER A 397 -7.48 -18.23 2.58
CA SER A 397 -6.51 -19.21 3.06
C SER A 397 -5.10 -18.67 3.19
N ILE A 398 -4.27 -19.41 3.91
CA ILE A 398 -2.83 -19.28 3.81
C ILE A 398 -2.39 -20.02 2.55
N VAL A 399 -1.78 -19.30 1.60
CA VAL A 399 -1.30 -19.89 0.35
C VAL A 399 0.22 -19.97 0.38
N LEU A 400 0.76 -21.18 0.22
CA LEU A 400 2.18 -21.47 0.40
C LEU A 400 2.76 -22.13 -0.86
N PRO A 401 4.07 -22.01 -1.14
CA PRO A 401 4.74 -22.84 -2.12
C PRO A 401 4.47 -24.33 -1.86
N LEU A 402 4.31 -25.10 -2.95
CA LEU A 402 3.97 -26.53 -2.86
C LEU A 402 4.91 -27.33 -1.95
N SER A 403 6.21 -27.02 -1.95
CA SER A 403 7.21 -27.67 -1.08
C SER A 403 6.92 -27.46 0.41
N ASP A 404 6.50 -26.27 0.78
CA ASP A 404 6.22 -25.89 2.17
C ASP A 404 4.88 -26.47 2.63
N PHE A 405 3.89 -26.44 1.75
CA PHE A 405 2.62 -27.13 1.97
C PHE A 405 2.83 -28.63 2.21
N ASP A 406 3.54 -29.33 1.31
CA ASP A 406 3.80 -30.77 1.44
C ASP A 406 4.53 -31.12 2.74
N ARG A 407 5.43 -30.24 3.17
CA ARG A 407 6.17 -30.36 4.42
C ARG A 407 5.28 -30.21 5.65
N ILE A 408 4.39 -29.22 5.66
CA ILE A 408 3.39 -29.02 6.73
C ILE A 408 2.47 -30.24 6.81
N ILE A 409 1.93 -30.69 5.68
CA ILE A 409 1.03 -31.85 5.64
C ILE A 409 1.72 -33.11 6.15
N ARG A 410 2.98 -33.36 5.76
CA ARG A 410 3.75 -34.52 6.22
C ARG A 410 3.92 -34.51 7.73
N VAL A 411 4.36 -33.39 8.30
CA VAL A 411 4.62 -33.30 9.75
C VAL A 411 3.34 -33.40 10.54
N THR A 412 2.26 -32.85 10.00
CA THR A 412 0.93 -32.97 10.58
C THR A 412 0.47 -34.43 10.62
N LYS A 413 0.63 -35.18 9.51
CA LYS A 413 0.32 -36.62 9.46
C LYS A 413 1.15 -37.41 10.46
N ASP A 414 2.44 -37.12 10.59
CA ASP A 414 3.34 -37.79 11.54
C ASP A 414 2.98 -37.47 13.01
N ALA A 415 2.55 -36.25 13.30
CA ALA A 415 2.09 -35.84 14.63
C ALA A 415 0.79 -36.54 15.02
N ILE A 416 -0.18 -36.57 14.10
CA ILE A 416 -1.47 -37.24 14.33
C ILE A 416 -1.27 -38.74 14.46
N SER A 417 -0.53 -39.39 13.57
CA SER A 417 -0.34 -40.86 13.60
C SER A 417 0.33 -41.35 14.88
N ARG A 418 1.27 -40.57 15.44
CA ARG A 418 1.92 -40.91 16.72
C ARG A 418 0.99 -40.79 17.93
N LYS A 419 0.06 -39.85 17.90
CA LYS A 419 -0.86 -39.57 19.01
C LYS A 419 -2.19 -40.31 18.89
N MET A 420 -2.57 -40.70 17.66
CA MET A 420 -3.87 -41.28 17.33
C MET A 420 -3.68 -42.52 16.46
N LEU A 421 -3.30 -43.64 17.09
CA LEU A 421 -3.02 -44.94 16.46
C LEU A 421 -4.22 -45.54 15.68
N ALA A 422 -5.43 -44.98 15.80
CA ALA A 422 -6.68 -45.57 15.31
C ALA A 422 -7.41 -44.76 14.23
N ILE A 423 -6.90 -43.59 13.80
CA ILE A 423 -7.58 -42.78 12.79
C ILE A 423 -7.11 -43.18 11.39
N ASP A 424 -7.99 -43.84 10.64
CA ASP A 424 -7.81 -43.97 9.18
C ASP A 424 -7.98 -42.59 8.51
N LYS A 425 -6.99 -42.20 7.69
CA LYS A 425 -6.89 -40.95 6.91
C LYS A 425 -7.29 -39.66 7.67
N PRO A 426 -6.46 -39.16 8.58
CA PRO A 426 -6.79 -37.98 9.38
C PRO A 426 -6.89 -36.68 8.55
N ILE A 427 -6.22 -36.62 7.40
CA ILE A 427 -6.25 -35.49 6.46
C ILE A 427 -6.44 -36.03 5.04
N TRP A 428 -7.39 -35.45 4.30
CA TRP A 428 -7.62 -35.75 2.88
C TRP A 428 -8.08 -34.50 2.13
N SER A 429 -7.84 -34.48 0.82
CA SER A 429 -8.37 -33.43 -0.05
C SER A 429 -9.73 -33.86 -0.58
N ASN A 430 -10.73 -32.98 -0.51
CA ASN A 430 -12.02 -33.21 -1.12
C ASN A 430 -11.94 -32.86 -2.62
N PRO A 431 -12.08 -33.82 -3.54
CA PRO A 431 -11.92 -33.56 -4.97
C PRO A 431 -13.02 -32.67 -5.55
N LEU A 432 -14.20 -32.60 -4.90
CA LEU A 432 -15.32 -31.77 -5.36
C LEU A 432 -15.13 -30.30 -5.00
N THR A 433 -14.49 -30.02 -3.86
CA THR A 433 -14.35 -28.67 -3.34
C THR A 433 -12.93 -28.13 -3.39
N GLY A 434 -11.93 -28.99 -3.59
CA GLY A 434 -10.51 -28.65 -3.52
C GLY A 434 -10.00 -28.37 -2.10
N PHE A 435 -10.87 -28.44 -1.08
CA PHE A 435 -10.49 -28.17 0.30
C PHE A 435 -9.73 -29.34 0.93
N ASN A 436 -8.77 -29.01 1.78
CA ASN A 436 -8.15 -29.97 2.68
C ASN A 436 -9.04 -30.13 3.91
N LEU A 437 -9.37 -31.37 4.25
CA LEU A 437 -10.24 -31.71 5.38
C LEU A 437 -9.43 -32.46 6.43
N VAL A 438 -9.81 -32.26 7.69
CA VAL A 438 -9.24 -32.95 8.85
C VAL A 438 -10.36 -33.41 9.78
N LYS A 439 -10.18 -34.54 10.46
CA LYS A 439 -11.13 -34.91 11.52
C LYS A 439 -11.05 -33.91 12.68
N GLU A 440 -12.19 -33.56 13.26
CA GLU A 440 -12.27 -32.59 14.36
C GLU A 440 -11.40 -32.98 15.56
N GLU A 441 -11.40 -34.26 15.92
CA GLU A 441 -10.55 -34.84 16.97
C GLU A 441 -9.03 -34.69 16.71
N ALA A 442 -8.64 -34.47 15.46
CA ALA A 442 -7.25 -34.27 15.07
C ALA A 442 -6.80 -32.79 15.11
N VAL A 443 -7.73 -31.83 15.21
CA VAL A 443 -7.45 -30.39 15.22
C VAL A 443 -6.44 -29.97 16.32
N PRO A 444 -6.55 -30.45 17.58
CA PRO A 444 -5.60 -30.09 18.65
C PRO A 444 -4.16 -30.55 18.38
N TYR A 445 -3.96 -31.47 17.44
CA TYR A 445 -2.65 -32.01 17.08
C TYR A 445 -2.05 -31.37 15.82
N LEU A 446 -2.77 -30.44 15.18
CA LEU A 446 -2.24 -29.66 14.08
C LEU A 446 -1.15 -28.68 14.58
N PRO A 447 -0.13 -28.37 13.75
CA PRO A 447 0.99 -27.54 14.18
C PRO A 447 0.62 -26.06 14.21
N THR A 448 1.07 -25.32 15.24
CA THR A 448 1.09 -23.86 15.14
C THR A 448 2.04 -23.43 14.02
N LEU A 449 1.56 -22.60 13.11
CA LEU A 449 2.36 -22.03 12.04
C LEU A 449 3.06 -20.77 12.55
N ALA A 450 4.39 -20.73 12.50
CA ALA A 450 5.18 -19.59 12.95
C ALA A 450 5.95 -18.93 11.79
N PHE A 451 5.80 -17.62 11.68
CA PHE A 451 6.37 -16.80 10.63
C PHE A 451 7.16 -15.64 11.23
N ASP A 452 8.40 -15.43 10.78
CA ASP A 452 9.07 -14.15 10.95
C ASP A 452 8.73 -13.27 9.76
N ILE A 453 8.07 -12.14 10.02
CA ILE A 453 7.75 -11.14 8.99
C ILE A 453 8.68 -9.93 9.18
N GLY A 454 9.36 -9.52 8.11
CA GLY A 454 10.19 -8.32 8.08
C GLY A 454 11.70 -8.59 8.08
N GLU A 455 12.46 -7.51 8.24
CA GLU A 455 13.92 -7.53 8.32
C GLU A 455 14.38 -6.91 9.63
N ALA A 456 15.53 -7.35 10.14
CA ALA A 456 16.13 -6.77 11.33
C ALA A 456 16.38 -5.26 11.13
N PRO A 457 16.09 -4.40 12.13
CA PRO A 457 15.67 -4.72 13.49
C PRO A 457 14.14 -4.86 13.69
N HIS A 458 13.35 -4.71 12.63
CA HIS A 458 11.88 -4.68 12.67
C HIS A 458 11.27 -6.01 12.20
N MET A 459 11.61 -7.10 12.89
CA MET A 459 10.99 -8.41 12.68
C MET A 459 9.84 -8.62 13.66
N VAL A 460 8.77 -9.26 13.19
CA VAL A 460 7.61 -9.65 14.00
C VAL A 460 7.43 -11.16 13.91
N ASP A 461 7.40 -11.84 15.07
CA ASP A 461 7.02 -13.25 15.20
C ASP A 461 5.50 -13.36 15.17
N ILE A 462 4.98 -13.99 14.13
CA ILE A 462 3.56 -14.24 13.90
C ILE A 462 3.29 -15.72 14.09
N ARG A 463 2.38 -16.03 15.02
CA ARG A 463 1.95 -17.40 15.32
C ARG A 463 0.48 -17.57 15.02
N ILE A 464 0.15 -18.51 14.14
CA ILE A 464 -1.22 -18.86 13.76
C ILE A 464 -1.49 -20.27 14.29
N LYS A 465 -2.25 -20.35 15.38
CA LYS A 465 -2.66 -21.62 16.01
C LYS A 465 -3.74 -22.35 15.17
N PRO A 466 -3.92 -23.68 15.34
CA PRO A 466 -4.91 -24.48 14.62
C PRO A 466 -6.29 -23.87 14.49
N GLU A 467 -6.85 -23.37 15.59
CA GLU A 467 -8.18 -22.77 15.66
C GLU A 467 -8.38 -21.58 14.71
N HIS A 468 -7.31 -20.94 14.23
CA HIS A 468 -7.40 -19.82 13.30
C HIS A 468 -7.40 -20.24 11.83
N TYR A 469 -6.76 -21.37 11.49
CA TYR A 469 -6.72 -21.88 10.10
C TYR A 469 -7.57 -23.14 9.91
N THR A 470 -8.31 -23.57 10.92
CA THR A 470 -9.37 -24.57 10.78
C THR A 470 -10.74 -23.93 10.98
N HIS A 471 -11.72 -24.30 10.15
CA HIS A 471 -13.08 -23.78 10.27
C HIS A 471 -14.13 -24.81 9.78
N SER A 472 -15.42 -24.48 9.89
CA SER A 472 -16.53 -25.35 9.43
C SER A 472 -16.44 -26.77 10.00
N CYS A 473 -16.16 -26.90 11.29
CA CYS A 473 -16.18 -28.18 12.01
C CYS A 473 -17.62 -28.68 12.16
N GLN A 474 -18.16 -29.27 11.10
CA GLN A 474 -19.49 -29.87 11.09
C GLN A 474 -19.34 -31.37 10.84
N SER A 475 -20.16 -32.17 11.53
CA SER A 475 -20.19 -33.62 11.37
C SER A 475 -18.83 -34.32 11.64
N GLY A 476 -18.04 -33.79 12.58
CA GLY A 476 -16.75 -34.38 12.99
C GLY A 476 -15.60 -34.13 12.01
N THR A 477 -15.78 -33.23 11.04
CA THR A 477 -14.75 -32.85 10.06
C THR A 477 -14.63 -31.34 9.94
N CYS A 478 -13.41 -30.84 9.87
CA CYS A 478 -13.09 -29.42 9.72
C CYS A 478 -12.35 -29.17 8.40
N VAL A 479 -12.53 -27.98 7.84
CA VAL A 479 -11.76 -27.48 6.69
C VAL A 479 -10.44 -26.88 7.19
N ILE A 480 -9.35 -27.13 6.47
CA ILE A 480 -8.04 -26.50 6.66
C ILE A 480 -7.86 -25.41 5.60
N ASP A 481 -7.69 -24.16 6.04
CA ASP A 481 -7.46 -22.95 5.23
C ASP A 481 -5.99 -22.80 4.85
N ILE A 482 -5.40 -23.86 4.29
CA ILE A 482 -4.04 -23.86 3.77
C ILE A 482 -4.05 -24.48 2.37
N HIS A 483 -3.56 -23.74 1.38
CA HIS A 483 -3.52 -24.18 0.00
C HIS A 483 -2.10 -24.11 -0.60
N PRO A 484 -1.72 -25.08 -1.45
CA PRO A 484 -0.49 -24.97 -2.21
C PRO A 484 -0.67 -24.02 -3.39
N GLN A 485 0.41 -23.34 -3.76
CA GLN A 485 0.54 -22.65 -5.04
C GLN A 485 1.88 -22.93 -5.71
N GLN A 486 1.92 -22.68 -7.02
CA GLN A 486 3.14 -22.80 -7.82
C GLN A 486 3.99 -21.52 -7.79
N THR A 487 3.46 -20.42 -7.25
CA THR A 487 4.21 -19.17 -7.12
C THR A 487 5.15 -19.25 -5.91
N GLY A 488 6.24 -18.47 -5.94
CA GLY A 488 7.16 -18.33 -4.80
C GLY A 488 6.76 -17.21 -3.82
N ILE A 489 5.50 -16.76 -3.88
CA ILE A 489 4.95 -15.74 -2.98
C ILE A 489 4.14 -16.48 -1.92
N VAL A 490 4.14 -16.00 -0.67
CA VAL A 490 3.23 -16.49 0.37
C VAL A 490 2.07 -15.52 0.52
N THR A 491 0.84 -16.04 0.58
CA THR A 491 -0.34 -15.23 0.90
C THR A 491 -0.82 -15.56 2.29
N LEU A 492 -0.82 -14.57 3.19
CA LEU A 492 -1.42 -14.66 4.51
C LEU A 492 -2.86 -14.16 4.41
N GLY A 493 -3.78 -15.08 4.11
CA GLY A 493 -5.21 -14.81 3.99
C GLY A 493 -5.96 -14.79 5.32
N HIS A 494 -7.26 -15.12 5.31
CA HIS A 494 -8.14 -14.97 6.48
C HIS A 494 -7.59 -15.43 7.84
N PRO A 495 -6.84 -16.56 7.94
CA PRO A 495 -6.31 -17.01 9.23
C PRO A 495 -5.45 -15.98 9.98
N ILE A 496 -4.72 -15.08 9.29
CA ILE A 496 -3.94 -14.04 9.98
C ILE A 496 -4.84 -13.02 10.69
N PHE A 497 -5.96 -12.66 10.07
CA PHE A 497 -6.92 -11.70 10.62
C PHE A 497 -7.78 -12.31 11.73
N ARG A 498 -7.94 -13.65 11.74
CA ARG A 498 -8.55 -14.36 12.86
C ARG A 498 -7.62 -14.44 14.07
N ALA A 499 -6.31 -14.39 13.88
CA ALA A 499 -5.32 -14.45 14.96
C ALA A 499 -4.88 -13.07 15.47
N TYR A 500 -4.93 -12.03 14.62
CA TYR A 500 -4.42 -10.70 14.92
C TYR A 500 -5.37 -9.61 14.43
N THR A 501 -5.43 -8.52 15.19
CA THR A 501 -5.81 -7.23 14.59
C THR A 501 -4.66 -6.78 13.69
N VAL A 502 -4.99 -6.55 12.42
CA VAL A 502 -4.01 -6.15 11.41
C VAL A 502 -4.29 -4.72 10.97
N LYS A 503 -3.29 -3.84 11.10
CA LYS A 503 -3.38 -2.44 10.68
C LYS A 503 -2.38 -2.15 9.57
N PHE A 504 -2.87 -1.53 8.51
CA PHE A 504 -2.09 -1.05 7.38
C PHE A 504 -1.99 0.47 7.48
N ASP A 505 -0.77 0.99 7.63
CA ASP A 505 -0.45 2.40 7.45
C ASP A 505 0.27 2.56 6.12
N LEU A 506 -0.51 2.84 5.08
CA LEU A 506 -0.02 3.00 3.72
C LEU A 506 0.68 4.35 3.51
N THR A 507 0.51 5.29 4.44
CA THR A 507 1.22 6.58 4.40
C THR A 507 2.69 6.39 4.76
N ASP A 508 2.94 5.62 5.83
CA ASP A 508 4.28 5.37 6.35
C ASP A 508 4.86 4.02 5.89
N SER A 509 4.16 3.33 4.99
CA SER A 509 4.50 2.01 4.46
C SER A 509 4.75 0.96 5.56
N ARG A 510 3.82 0.83 6.50
CA ARG A 510 3.92 -0.06 7.67
C ARG A 510 2.69 -0.94 7.84
N ILE A 511 2.91 -2.14 8.37
CA ILE A 511 1.87 -3.01 8.89
C ILE A 511 2.12 -3.25 10.37
N TYR A 512 1.05 -3.29 11.16
CA TYR A 512 1.09 -3.57 12.59
C TYR A 512 0.24 -4.79 12.87
N PHE A 513 0.75 -5.64 13.76
CA PHE A 513 0.04 -6.82 14.23
C PHE A 513 -0.15 -6.68 15.73
N SER A 514 -1.38 -6.85 16.19
CA SER A 514 -1.71 -6.87 17.62
C SER A 514 -2.51 -8.14 17.90
N SER A 515 -2.03 -8.99 18.82
CA SER A 515 -2.75 -10.20 19.20
C SER A 515 -4.16 -9.83 19.66
N LEU A 516 -5.16 -10.56 19.23
CA LEU A 516 -6.48 -10.47 19.85
C LEU A 516 -6.31 -10.93 21.31
N ALA A 517 -6.74 -10.11 22.27
CA ALA A 517 -6.68 -10.50 23.67
C ALA A 517 -7.43 -11.84 23.83
N GLU A 518 -6.77 -12.83 24.45
CA GLU A 518 -7.44 -14.07 24.86
C GLU A 518 -8.46 -13.68 25.94
N ASN A 519 -9.72 -13.52 25.53
CA ASN A 519 -10.85 -13.25 26.44
C ASN A 519 -11.30 -14.52 27.13
#